data_AF-A0A8J7H5E5-F1
#
_entry.id   AF-A0A8J7H5E5-F1
#
_cell.length_a   1.000
_cell.length_b   1.000
_cell.length_c   1.000
_cell.angle_alpha   90.00
_cell.angle_beta   90.00
_cell.angle_gamma   90.00
#
_symmetry.space_group_name_H-M   'P 1'
#
loop_
_entity.id
_entity.type
_entity.pdbx_description
1 polymer ?
#
loop_
_entity_poly.entity_id
_entity_poly.type
_entity_poly.pdbx_seq_one_letter_code
_entity_poly.pdbx_strand_id
1 'polypeptide(L)'
;MKTRIINAPTPDIVAMLKRRMPSEFRSQLDLLRIDAIGLLMLPVPDLYFYADLASKSANVVVSEIFGSCPQHITTLAIFGEVAAVNKAMRMIENDNTAF
;
A
#
# COMPACT_ATOMS: atom_id res chain seq x y z
N MET A 1 3.05 -13.29 5.38
CA MET A 1 3.14 -12.10 4.49
C MET A 1 4.39 -11.29 4.82
N LYS A 2 5.13 -10.78 3.82
CA LYS A 2 6.25 -9.85 4.06
C LYS A 2 5.74 -8.41 3.99
N THR A 3 5.83 -7.69 5.10
CA THR A 3 5.38 -6.29 5.23
C THR A 3 6.54 -5.36 5.57
N ARG A 4 6.48 -4.10 5.12
CA ARG A 4 7.42 -3.02 5.50
C ARG A 4 6.68 -1.69 5.62
N ILE A 5 7.13 -0.83 6.53
CA ILE A 5 6.71 0.57 6.60
C ILE A 5 7.93 1.44 6.34
N ILE A 6 7.79 2.38 5.41
CA ILE A 6 8.78 3.43 5.12
C ILE A 6 8.24 4.71 5.74
N ASN A 7 8.88 5.22 6.79
CA ASN A 7 8.55 6.52 7.38
C ASN A 7 9.37 7.60 6.70
N ALA A 8 8.76 8.76 6.45
CA ALA A 8 9.35 9.90 5.75
C ALA A 8 10.10 9.46 4.46
N PRO A 9 9.39 8.85 3.48
CA PRO A 9 10.01 8.38 2.25
C PRO A 9 10.68 9.53 1.51
N THR A 10 11.87 9.28 0.95
CA THR A 10 12.51 10.30 0.11
C THR A 10 11.71 10.49 -1.20
N PRO A 11 11.80 11.67 -1.83
CA PRO A 11 11.13 11.93 -3.10
C PRO A 11 11.47 10.88 -4.18
N ASP A 12 12.71 10.40 -4.20
CA ASP A 12 13.16 9.37 -5.15
C ASP A 12 12.44 8.04 -4.97
N ILE A 13 12.19 7.62 -3.72
CA ILE A 13 11.44 6.39 -3.42
C ILE A 13 9.98 6.53 -3.85
N VAL A 14 9.37 7.69 -3.60
CA VAL A 14 8.01 7.98 -4.08
C VAL A 14 7.96 7.93 -5.61
N ALA A 15 8.94 8.53 -6.29
CA ALA A 15 9.03 8.50 -7.75
C ALA A 15 9.23 7.08 -8.30
N MET A 16 10.03 6.25 -7.63
CA MET A 16 10.20 4.83 -7.98
C MET A 16 8.88 4.07 -7.92
N LEU A 17 8.09 4.27 -6.86
CA LEU A 17 6.78 3.63 -6.71
C LEU A 17 5.78 4.14 -7.75
N LYS A 18 5.74 5.46 -8.00
CA LYS A 18 4.87 6.05 -9.03
C LYS A 18 5.11 5.46 -10.42
N ARG A 19 6.35 5.14 -10.79
CA ARG A 19 6.66 4.49 -12.09
C ARG A 19 6.08 3.09 -12.22
N ARG A 20 5.81 2.42 -11.10
CA ARG A 20 5.33 1.03 -11.04
C ARG A 20 3.86 0.91 -10.66
N MET A 21 3.15 2.03 -10.55
CA MET A 21 1.72 2.04 -10.23
C MET A 21 0.86 2.43 -11.46
N PRO A 22 -0.43 2.04 -11.50
CA PRO A 22 -1.37 2.45 -12.55
C PRO A 22 -1.51 3.98 -12.63
N SER A 23 -1.80 4.49 -13.83
CA SER A 23 -1.87 5.94 -14.12
C SER A 23 -2.90 6.67 -13.26
N GLU A 24 -4.03 6.02 -12.98
CA GLU A 24 -5.21 6.58 -12.33
C GLU A 24 -4.90 6.98 -10.87
N PHE A 25 -4.02 6.22 -10.21
CA PHE A 25 -3.64 6.46 -8.83
C PHE A 25 -2.52 7.49 -8.69
N ARG A 26 -1.76 7.79 -9.75
CA ARG A 26 -0.67 8.79 -9.68
C ARG A 26 -1.20 10.16 -9.32
N SER A 27 -2.29 10.58 -9.97
CA SER A 27 -2.97 11.86 -9.76
C SER A 27 -3.52 11.99 -8.34
N GLN A 28 -3.97 10.88 -7.74
CA GLN A 28 -4.48 10.86 -6.37
C GLN A 28 -3.35 11.04 -5.34
N LEU A 29 -2.16 10.51 -5.59
CA LEU A 29 -1.00 10.73 -4.71
C LEU A 29 -0.53 12.18 -4.71
N ASP A 30 -0.69 12.92 -5.82
CA ASP A 30 -0.26 14.32 -5.89
C ASP A 30 -1.07 15.24 -4.97
N LEU A 31 -2.28 14.83 -4.60
CA LEU A 31 -3.16 15.54 -3.68
C LEU A 31 -3.00 15.09 -2.22
N LEU A 32 -2.22 14.03 -1.98
CA LEU A 32 -2.08 13.40 -0.68
C LEU A 32 -0.73 13.76 -0.04
N ARG A 33 -0.76 14.07 1.25
CA ARG A 33 0.45 14.13 2.07
C ARG A 33 0.94 12.72 2.39
N ILE A 34 2.16 12.40 1.97
CA ILE A 34 2.78 11.08 2.17
C ILE A 34 3.85 11.19 3.25
N ASP A 35 3.48 10.93 4.51
CA ASP A 35 4.44 10.85 5.61
C ASP A 35 4.91 9.40 5.85
N ALA A 36 4.15 8.41 5.39
CA ALA A 36 4.50 7.00 5.46
C ALA A 36 3.97 6.19 4.26
N ILE A 37 4.64 5.06 4.00
CA ILE A 37 4.23 4.08 2.99
C ILE A 37 4.27 2.68 3.60
N GLY A 38 3.13 1.99 3.63
CA GLY A 38 3.05 0.56 3.91
C GLY A 38 3.21 -0.25 2.63
N LEU A 39 4.01 -1.32 2.66
CA LEU A 39 4.22 -2.23 1.54
C LEU A 39 3.96 -3.67 2.00
N LEU A 40 3.14 -4.39 1.25
CA LEU A 40 2.73 -5.76 1.56
C LEU A 40 2.85 -6.63 0.32
N MET A 41 3.61 -7.73 0.39
CA MET A 41 3.59 -8.75 -0.67
C MET A 41 2.49 -9.77 -0.38
N LEU A 42 1.56 -9.90 -1.33
CA LEU A 42 0.29 -10.60 -1.15
C LEU A 42 -0.10 -11.40 -2.40
N PRO A 43 -0.84 -12.50 -2.25
CA PRO A 43 -1.64 -13.06 -3.32
C PRO A 43 -2.61 -12.03 -3.92
N VAL A 44 -2.95 -12.14 -5.20
CA VAL A 44 -3.87 -11.20 -5.88
C VAL A 44 -5.24 -11.06 -5.18
N PRO A 45 -5.91 -12.15 -4.73
CA PRO A 45 -7.18 -12.01 -4.00
C PRO A 45 -7.03 -11.18 -2.71
N ASP A 46 -6.00 -11.48 -1.91
CA ASP A 46 -5.69 -10.78 -0.68
C ASP A 46 -5.35 -9.31 -0.94
N LEU A 47 -4.69 -9.01 -2.06
CA LEU A 47 -4.40 -7.63 -2.45
C LEU A 47 -5.69 -6.80 -2.53
N TYR A 48 -6.72 -7.29 -3.24
CA TYR A 48 -7.96 -6.54 -3.39
C TYR A 48 -8.76 -6.47 -2.09
N PHE A 49 -8.79 -7.56 -1.33
CA PHE A 49 -9.45 -7.59 -0.03
C PHE A 49 -8.83 -6.58 0.94
N TYR A 50 -7.51 -6.60 1.11
CA TYR A 50 -6.82 -5.70 2.02
C TYR A 50 -6.75 -4.25 1.50
N ALA A 51 -6.75 -4.03 0.18
CA ALA A 51 -6.88 -2.69 -0.40
C ALA A 51 -8.22 -2.04 -0.03
N ASP A 52 -9.33 -2.79 -0.16
CA ASP A 52 -10.66 -2.33 0.23
C ASP A 52 -10.77 -2.12 1.75
N LEU A 53 -10.26 -3.07 2.54
CA LEU A 53 -10.22 -2.96 4.01
C LEU A 53 -9.46 -1.70 4.46
N ALA A 54 -8.27 -1.45 3.92
CA ALA A 54 -7.46 -0.29 4.26
C ALA A 54 -8.16 1.03 3.88
N SER A 55 -8.74 1.10 2.68
CA SER A 55 -9.45 2.29 2.18
C SER A 55 -10.67 2.67 3.02
N LYS A 56 -11.37 1.68 3.60
CA LYS A 56 -12.51 1.91 4.49
C LYS A 56 -12.11 2.31 5.91
N SER A 57 -10.91 1.94 6.33
CA SER A 57 -10.52 1.95 7.75
C SER A 57 -9.67 3.15 8.15
N ALA A 58 -8.98 3.77 7.19
CA ALA A 58 -8.07 4.87 7.43
C ALA A 58 -8.09 5.84 6.23
N ASN A 59 -7.69 7.09 6.48
CA ASN A 59 -7.50 8.07 5.42
C ASN A 59 -6.18 7.78 4.68
N VAL A 60 -6.22 6.79 3.78
CA VAL A 60 -5.07 6.31 3.01
C VAL A 60 -5.44 6.16 1.54
N VAL A 61 -4.45 6.29 0.66
CA VAL A 61 -4.56 5.87 -0.74
C VAL A 61 -3.86 4.53 -0.88
N VAL A 62 -4.50 3.58 -1.55
CA VAL A 62 -3.94 2.26 -1.81
C VAL A 62 -3.68 2.09 -3.30
N SER A 63 -2.62 1.37 -3.66
CA SER A 63 -2.37 1.04 -5.05
C SER A 63 -1.55 -0.24 -5.20
N GLU A 64 -1.81 -0.96 -6.27
CA GLU A 64 -0.97 -2.06 -6.70
C GLU A 64 0.35 -1.54 -7.28
N ILE A 65 1.45 -2.20 -6.92
CA ILE A 65 2.78 -1.95 -7.46
C ILE A 65 3.18 -3.11 -8.36
N PHE A 66 3.25 -2.83 -9.67
CA PHE A 66 3.60 -3.80 -10.69
C PHE A 66 5.04 -4.28 -10.56
N GLY A 67 5.20 -5.57 -10.29
CA GLY A 67 6.47 -6.28 -10.31
C GLY A 67 6.72 -6.99 -11.65
N SER A 68 7.91 -7.58 -11.78
CA SER A 68 8.30 -8.40 -12.94
C SER A 68 8.09 -9.91 -12.71
N CYS A 69 7.54 -10.31 -11.57
CA CYS A 69 7.44 -11.72 -11.15
C CYS A 69 6.10 -12.34 -11.59
N PRO A 70 6.04 -13.65 -11.92
CA PRO A 70 4.87 -14.21 -12.59
C PRO A 70 3.69 -14.56 -11.64
N GLN A 71 2.51 -14.26 -12.18
CA GLN A 71 1.16 -14.83 -12.02
C GLN A 71 0.34 -14.67 -10.73
N HIS A 72 0.87 -14.72 -9.50
CA HIS A 72 -0.04 -14.73 -8.33
C HIS A 72 0.35 -13.88 -7.12
N ILE A 73 1.57 -13.37 -7.03
CA ILE A 73 1.99 -12.50 -5.92
C ILE A 73 2.34 -11.12 -6.45
N THR A 74 1.74 -10.11 -5.83
CA THR A 74 1.91 -8.70 -6.17
C THR A 74 2.11 -7.88 -4.89
N THR A 75 2.40 -6.59 -5.04
CA THR A 75 2.68 -5.70 -3.90
C THR A 75 1.57 -4.67 -3.76
N LEU A 76 0.94 -4.63 -2.59
CA LEU A 76 0.04 -3.56 -2.18
C LEU A 76 0.86 -2.44 -1.52
N ALA A 77 0.70 -1.22 -1.99
CA ALA A 77 1.22 -0.02 -1.36
C ALA A 77 0.08 0.79 -0.72
N ILE A 78 0.31 1.27 0.51
CA ILE A 78 -0.61 2.09 1.29
C ILE A 78 0.09 3.41 1.62
N PHE A 79 -0.43 4.51 1.12
CA PHE A 79 0.13 5.86 1.25
C PHE A 79 -0.71 6.71 2.19
N GLY A 80 -0.07 7.52 3.04
CA GLY A 80 -0.78 8.51 3.85
C GLY A 80 0.06 9.02 5.01
N GLU A 81 -0.61 9.56 6.03
CA GLU A 81 0.03 9.96 7.28
C GLU A 81 0.48 8.74 8.09
N VAL A 82 1.50 8.92 8.93
CA VAL A 82 2.07 7.86 9.78
C VAL A 82 1.00 7.12 10.58
N ALA A 83 0.08 7.85 11.22
CA ALA A 83 -0.97 7.25 12.03
C ALA A 83 -1.97 6.42 11.19
N ALA A 84 -2.36 6.94 10.03
CA ALA A 84 -3.31 6.28 9.12
C ALA A 84 -2.73 4.99 8.53
N VAL A 85 -1.46 5.03 8.08
CA VAL A 85 -0.75 3.86 7.54
C VAL A 85 -0.58 2.80 8.63
N ASN A 86 -0.14 3.17 9.84
CA ASN A 86 0.01 2.22 10.94
C ASN A 86 -1.33 1.58 11.33
N LYS A 87 -2.43 2.34 11.33
CA LYS A 87 -3.77 1.81 11.59
C LYS A 87 -4.17 0.77 10.55
N ALA A 88 -4.01 1.08 9.26
CA ALA A 88 -4.32 0.16 8.17
C ALA A 88 -3.48 -1.13 8.25
N MET A 89 -2.18 -1.01 8.50
CA MET A 89 -1.26 -2.16 8.62
C MET A 89 -1.64 -3.08 9.79
N ARG A 90 -1.98 -2.52 10.95
CA ARG A 90 -2.42 -3.31 12.13
C ARG A 90 -3.72 -4.06 11.88
N MET A 91 -4.66 -3.45 11.16
CA MET A 91 -5.93 -4.12 10.84
C MET A 91 -5.72 -5.30 9.90
N ILE A 92 -4.87 -5.14 8.89
CA ILE A 92 -4.49 -6.23 7.98
C ILE A 92 -3.78 -7.37 8.74
N GLU A 93 -2.89 -7.04 9.68
CA GLU A 93 -2.19 -8.04 10.50
C GLU A 93 -3.14 -8.82 11.42
N ASN A 94 -4.12 -8.13 12.02
CA ASN A 94 -5.14 -8.76 12.86
C ASN A 94 -6.08 -9.67 12.05
N ASP A 95 -6.46 -9.27 10.84
CA ASP A 95 -7.32 -10.09 9.97
C ASP A 95 -6.57 -11.33 9.46
N ASN A 96 -5.32 -11.16 9.02
CA ASN A 96 -4.45 -12.25 8.58
C ASN A 96 -4.15 -13.29 9.68
N THR A 97 -4.29 -12.93 10.96
CA THR A 97 -4.11 -13.88 12.08
C THR A 97 -5.41 -14.56 12.50
N ALA A 98 -6.56 -14.11 11.98
CA ALA A 98 -7.88 -14.66 12.25
C ALA A 98 -8.30 -15.79 11.29
N PHE A 99 -7.56 -16.00 10.20
CA PHE A 99 -7.79 -17.05 9.19
C PHE A 99 -6.62 -18.02 9.06
#